data_AF-E6UC76-F1
#
_entry.id   AF-E6UC76-F1
#
_cell.length_a   1.000
_cell.length_b   1.000
_cell.length_c   1.000
_cell.angle_alpha   90.00
_cell.angle_beta   90.00
_cell.angle_gamma   90.00
#
_symmetry.space_group_name_H-M   'P 1'
#
loop_
_entity.id
_entity.type
_entity.pdbx_description
1 polymer ?
#
loop_
_entity_poly.entity_id
_entity_poly.type
_entity_poly.pdbx_seq_one_letter_code
_entity_poly.pdbx_strand_id
1 'polypeptide(L)'
;MKNRKNYLKRRSKLRRLVNEGFAFETGFVCDNCGGILYDFPMYDAKACLACDTWVEDVCGDPGCPMCAKRPARPWGILFDAGSELSGHMAIYHALMRKRSLQDNFFHKKNGAERRKKRLEYIRKYT
;
A
#
# COMPACT_ATOMS: atom_id res chain seq x y z
N MET A 1 -16.06 4.63 -24.67
CA MET A 1 -15.44 3.55 -23.84
C MET A 1 -14.16 4.06 -23.20
N LYS A 2 -13.98 3.95 -21.88
CA LYS A 2 -12.73 4.36 -21.22
C LYS A 2 -11.60 3.41 -21.66
N ASN A 3 -10.49 3.96 -22.15
CA ASN A 3 -9.34 3.19 -22.64
C ASN A 3 -8.81 2.25 -21.54
N ARG A 4 -8.87 0.93 -21.78
CA ARG A 4 -8.46 -0.12 -20.83
C ARG A 4 -7.04 0.08 -20.31
N LYS A 5 -6.11 0.52 -21.17
CA LYS A 5 -4.72 0.79 -20.80
C LYS A 5 -4.63 1.92 -19.76
N ASN A 6 -5.40 2.98 -19.95
CA ASN A 6 -5.42 4.12 -19.02
C ASN A 6 -6.11 3.76 -17.70
N TYR A 7 -7.18 2.96 -17.74
CA TYR A 7 -7.83 2.42 -16.53
C TYR A 7 -6.87 1.56 -15.70
N LEU A 8 -6.14 0.64 -16.34
CA LEU A 8 -5.18 -0.22 -15.65
C LEU A 8 -4.01 0.57 -15.05
N LYS A 9 -3.48 1.56 -15.78
CA LYS A 9 -2.45 2.47 -15.26
C LYS A 9 -2.94 3.23 -14.03
N ARG A 10 -4.14 3.84 -14.10
CA ARG A 10 -4.75 4.55 -12.96
C ARG A 10 -4.96 3.62 -11.76
N ARG A 11 -5.47 2.41 -12.00
CA ARG A 11 -5.70 1.40 -10.96
C ARG A 11 -4.41 0.95 -10.28
N SER A 12 -3.32 0.80 -11.05
CA SER A 12 -2.01 0.45 -10.51
C SER A 12 -1.43 1.56 -9.64
N LYS A 13 -1.52 2.82 -10.09
CA LYS A 13 -1.11 3.98 -9.28
C LYS A 13 -1.91 4.10 -7.99
N LEU A 14 -3.23 3.91 -8.07
CA LEU A 14 -4.11 3.93 -6.90
C LEU A 14 -3.73 2.86 -5.89
N ARG A 15 -3.50 1.63 -6.34
CA ARG A 15 -3.08 0.54 -5.45
C ARG A 15 -1.79 0.86 -4.71
N ARG A 16 -0.83 1.50 -5.37
CA ARG A 16 0.43 1.90 -4.73
C ARG A 16 0.16 2.93 -3.64
N LEU A 17 -0.59 3.98 -3.97
CA LEU A 17 -0.90 5.06 -3.04
C LEU A 17 -1.71 4.55 -1.83
N VAL A 18 -2.60 3.59 -2.05
CA VAL A 18 -3.38 2.87 -1.02
C VAL A 18 -2.54 1.89 -0.19
N ASN A 19 -1.35 1.50 -0.64
CA ASN A 19 -0.42 0.72 0.19
C ASN A 19 0.48 1.64 1.02
N GLU A 20 0.72 2.86 0.54
CA GLU A 20 1.50 3.90 1.20
C GLU A 20 0.67 4.61 2.28
N GLY A 21 -0.60 4.89 1.98
CA GLY A 21 -1.58 5.33 2.96
C GLY A 21 -2.37 4.17 3.55
N PHE A 22 -2.63 4.17 4.84
CA PHE A 22 -3.32 3.07 5.50
C PHE A 22 -4.84 3.28 5.43
N ALA A 23 -5.53 2.41 4.69
CA ALA A 23 -6.99 2.43 4.54
C ALA A 23 -7.73 1.91 5.77
N PHE A 24 -7.05 1.13 6.62
CA PHE A 24 -7.67 0.26 7.60
C PHE A 24 -7.74 0.84 9.02
N GLU A 25 -7.04 1.93 9.31
CA GLU A 25 -6.90 2.45 10.68
C GLU A 25 -7.85 3.61 10.99
N THR A 26 -8.47 4.24 9.99
CA THR A 26 -9.25 5.47 10.17
C THR A 26 -10.74 5.23 10.38
N GLY A 27 -11.36 4.36 9.58
CA GLY A 27 -12.83 4.21 9.56
C GLY A 27 -13.59 5.47 9.10
N PHE A 28 -12.87 6.51 8.66
CA PHE A 28 -13.43 7.79 8.24
C PHE A 28 -13.72 7.83 6.73
N VAL A 29 -14.77 8.55 6.36
CA VAL A 29 -15.19 8.80 4.99
C VAL A 29 -15.05 10.27 4.64
N CYS A 30 -14.86 10.57 3.36
CA CYS A 30 -14.75 11.93 2.86
C CYS A 30 -16.13 12.58 2.81
N ASP A 31 -16.30 13.72 3.45
CA ASP A 31 -17.58 14.46 3.47
C ASP A 31 -18.05 14.90 2.08
N ASN A 32 -17.12 15.10 1.13
CA ASN A 32 -17.43 15.54 -0.22
C ASN A 32 -17.93 14.42 -1.15
N CYS A 33 -17.38 13.20 -1.05
CA CYS A 33 -17.69 12.12 -1.99
C CYS A 33 -18.12 10.80 -1.36
N GLY A 34 -18.13 10.69 -0.02
CA GLY A 34 -18.39 9.46 0.72
C GLY A 34 -17.32 8.38 0.54
N GLY A 35 -16.22 8.68 -0.15
CA GLY A 35 -15.11 7.76 -0.38
C GLY A 35 -14.25 7.53 0.86
N ILE A 36 -13.47 6.45 0.87
CA ILE A 36 -12.56 6.11 1.98
C ILE A 36 -11.47 7.19 2.12
N LEU A 37 -11.20 7.59 3.37
CA LEU A 37 -10.03 8.39 3.71
C LEU A 37 -8.86 7.49 4.10
N TYR A 38 -7.71 7.77 3.50
CA TYR A 38 -6.47 7.06 3.78
C TYR A 38 -5.61 7.93 4.69
N ASP A 39 -5.05 7.33 5.74
CA ASP A 39 -4.07 8.01 6.58
C ASP A 39 -2.70 7.96 5.91
N PHE A 40 -2.00 9.10 5.84
CA PHE A 40 -0.64 9.20 5.33
C PHE A 40 0.29 9.65 6.47
N PRO A 41 0.85 8.71 7.26
CA PRO A 41 1.63 9.05 8.44
C PRO A 41 2.85 9.92 8.17
N MET A 42 3.46 9.83 6.98
CA MET A 42 4.60 10.69 6.63
C MET A 42 4.27 12.18 6.51
N TYR A 43 2.98 12.50 6.36
CA TYR A 43 2.49 13.86 6.22
C TYR A 43 1.57 14.28 7.36
N ASP A 44 1.40 13.39 8.36
CA ASP A 44 0.48 13.53 9.50
C ASP A 44 -0.92 14.02 9.06
N ALA A 45 -1.44 13.40 8.01
CA ALA A 45 -2.67 13.86 7.36
C ALA A 45 -3.41 12.72 6.67
N LYS A 46 -4.73 12.83 6.66
CA LYS A 46 -5.64 12.01 5.88
C LYS A 46 -5.89 12.65 4.54
N ALA A 47 -6.12 11.80 3.54
CA ALA A 47 -6.48 12.27 2.22
C ALA A 47 -7.56 11.42 1.57
N CYS A 48 -8.40 12.10 0.79
CA CYS A 48 -9.31 11.45 -0.12
C CYS A 48 -8.67 11.33 -1.50
N LEU A 49 -8.30 10.11 -1.90
CA LEU A 49 -7.69 9.87 -3.21
C LEU A 49 -8.69 10.02 -4.38
N ALA A 50 -9.99 9.97 -4.09
CA ALA A 50 -11.04 10.19 -5.08
C ALA A 50 -11.20 11.68 -5.40
N CYS A 51 -11.21 12.53 -4.37
CA CYS A 51 -11.26 13.99 -4.49
C CYS A 51 -9.89 14.62 -4.81
N ASP A 52 -8.79 13.90 -4.55
CA ASP A 52 -7.41 14.41 -4.61
C ASP A 52 -7.19 15.60 -3.65
N THR A 53 -7.69 15.47 -2.43
CA THR A 53 -7.61 16.51 -1.39
C THR A 53 -7.13 15.94 -0.07
N TRP A 54 -6.30 16.72 0.62
CA TRP A 54 -5.99 16.54 2.04
C TRP A 54 -7.20 16.94 2.88
N VAL A 55 -7.39 16.29 4.02
CA VAL A 55 -8.47 16.63 4.96
C VAL A 55 -7.98 17.71 5.92
N GLU A 56 -6.74 17.59 6.40
CA GLU A 56 -6.11 18.52 7.32
C GLU A 56 -5.26 19.56 6.58
N ASP A 57 -5.35 20.81 7.03
CA ASP A 57 -4.46 21.89 6.56
C ASP A 57 -3.01 21.67 7.02
N VAL A 58 -2.07 22.33 6.36
CA VAL A 58 -0.67 22.34 6.82
C VAL A 58 -0.58 23.17 8.09
N CYS A 59 0.35 22.82 8.99
CA CYS A 59 0.68 23.74 10.07
C CYS A 59 1.30 25.03 9.50
N GLY A 60 1.10 26.16 10.19
CA GLY A 60 1.66 27.46 9.79
C GLY A 60 3.19 27.57 9.88
N ASP A 61 3.89 26.51 10.27
CA ASP A 61 5.35 26.45 10.35
C ASP A 61 5.98 25.97 9.02
N PRO A 62 6.72 26.82 8.30
CA PRO A 62 7.41 26.45 7.07
C PRO A 62 8.55 25.44 7.27
N GLY A 63 9.04 25.27 8.49
CA GLY A 63 10.10 24.33 8.85
C GLY A 63 9.62 22.92 9.23
N CYS A 64 8.31 22.69 9.27
CA CYS A 64 7.75 21.42 9.74
C CYS A 64 8.17 20.25 8.82
N PRO A 65 8.83 19.20 9.35
CA PRO A 65 9.36 18.11 8.53
C PRO A 65 8.28 17.28 7.83
N MET A 66 7.03 17.34 8.32
CA MET A 66 5.88 16.63 7.78
C MET A 66 5.13 17.50 6.75
N CYS A 67 4.77 18.73 7.13
CA CYS A 67 3.98 19.62 6.30
C CYS A 67 4.78 20.31 5.19
N ALA A 68 6.05 20.68 5.44
CA ALA A 68 6.87 21.37 4.44
C ALA A 68 7.20 20.50 3.24
N LYS A 69 7.26 19.18 3.43
CA LYS A 69 7.48 18.18 2.37
C LYS A 69 6.17 17.64 1.77
N ARG A 70 5.00 18.09 2.27
CA ARG A 70 3.69 17.59 1.84
C ARG A 70 3.34 18.19 0.47
N PRO A 71 3.08 17.35 -0.55
CA PRO A 71 2.67 17.87 -1.85
C PRO A 71 1.34 18.59 -1.73
N ALA A 72 1.11 19.59 -2.59
CA ALA A 72 -0.14 20.34 -2.62
C ALA A 72 -1.39 19.44 -2.81
N ARG A 73 -1.21 18.26 -3.43
CA ARG A 73 -2.27 17.26 -3.61
C ARG A 73 -1.77 15.85 -3.31
N PRO A 74 -2.62 14.96 -2.78
CA PRO A 74 -2.26 13.56 -2.49
C PRO A 74 -1.66 12.81 -3.69
N TRP A 75 -2.15 13.01 -4.92
CA TRP A 75 -1.52 12.36 -6.08
C TRP A 75 -0.12 12.90 -6.41
N GLY A 76 0.24 14.08 -5.90
CA GLY A 76 1.57 14.68 -6.01
C GLY A 76 2.68 13.84 -5.37
N ILE A 77 2.32 12.98 -4.41
CA ILE A 77 3.27 12.06 -3.75
C ILE A 77 3.99 11.15 -4.76
N LEU A 78 3.33 10.77 -5.86
CA LEU A 78 3.91 9.93 -6.90
C LEU A 78 4.92 10.66 -7.80
N PHE A 79 4.97 11.99 -7.74
CA PHE A 79 5.73 12.83 -8.65
C PHE A 79 6.80 13.68 -7.96
N ASP A 80 6.71 13.87 -6.63
CA ASP A 80 7.70 14.64 -5.88
C ASP A 80 9.01 13.87 -5.68
N ALA A 81 10.06 14.27 -6.40
CA ALA A 81 11.40 13.69 -6.31
C ALA A 81 12.06 13.85 -4.93
N GLY A 82 11.54 14.76 -4.08
CA GLY A 82 12.00 14.97 -2.70
C GLY A 82 11.23 14.21 -1.62
N SER A 83 10.14 13.52 -1.98
CA SER A 83 9.36 12.72 -1.05
C SER A 83 10.11 11.43 -0.69
N GLU A 84 10.33 11.16 0.58
CA GLU A 84 10.86 9.86 1.05
C GLU A 84 9.96 8.67 0.60
N LEU A 85 8.73 8.94 0.13
CA LEU A 85 7.77 8.00 -0.47
C LEU A 85 8.01 7.78 -1.98
N SER A 86 8.54 8.79 -2.69
CA SER A 86 9.01 8.62 -4.07
C SER A 86 10.30 7.78 -4.12
N GLY A 87 10.99 7.69 -2.98
CA GLY A 87 11.92 6.63 -2.63
C GLY A 87 11.25 5.26 -2.68
N HIS A 88 11.18 4.70 -3.89
CA HIS A 88 10.85 3.33 -4.28
C HIS A 88 11.50 2.19 -3.43
N MET A 89 12.26 2.48 -2.37
CA MET A 89 13.08 1.54 -1.60
C MET A 89 12.50 1.17 -0.22
N ALA A 90 11.87 2.08 0.53
CA ALA A 90 11.47 1.79 1.91
C ALA A 90 10.25 0.86 2.02
N ILE A 91 9.23 1.09 1.18
CA ILE A 91 7.97 0.31 1.18
C ILE A 91 8.10 -0.98 0.37
N TYR A 92 8.99 -1.00 -0.63
CA TYR A 92 9.27 -2.19 -1.44
C TYR A 92 9.90 -3.32 -0.60
N HIS A 93 10.61 -3.02 0.49
CA HIS A 93 11.22 -4.03 1.36
C HIS A 93 10.27 -4.64 2.40
N ALA A 94 9.38 -3.85 3.00
CA ALA A 94 8.53 -4.33 4.10
C ALA A 94 7.39 -5.25 3.63
N LEU A 95 6.69 -4.88 2.54
CA LEU A 95 5.57 -5.67 2.01
C LEU A 95 6.03 -6.90 1.21
N MET A 96 7.14 -6.81 0.47
CA MET A 96 7.74 -7.97 -0.20
C MET A 96 8.30 -8.98 0.81
N ARG A 97 8.85 -8.55 1.96
CA ARG A 97 9.21 -9.46 3.05
C ARG A 97 8.00 -10.24 3.56
N LYS A 98 6.88 -9.58 3.83
CA LYS A 98 5.68 -10.26 4.35
C LYS A 98 5.14 -11.32 3.38
N ARG A 99 5.11 -11.02 2.08
CA ARG A 99 4.66 -11.98 1.06
C ARG A 99 5.65 -13.12 0.80
N SER A 100 6.95 -12.82 0.74
CA SER A 100 8.00 -13.84 0.65
C SER A 100 7.99 -14.80 1.85
N LEU A 101 7.72 -14.31 3.06
CA LEU A 101 7.56 -15.14 4.25
C LEU A 101 6.32 -16.04 4.16
N GLN A 102 5.20 -15.53 3.64
CA GLN A 102 3.98 -16.32 3.42
C GLN A 102 4.18 -17.40 2.34
N ASP A 103 4.79 -17.05 1.21
CA ASP A 103 5.05 -18.00 0.12
C ASP A 103 6.02 -19.10 0.57
N ASN A 104 7.06 -18.75 1.33
CA ASN A 104 7.97 -19.72 1.96
C ASN A 104 7.26 -20.65 2.96
N PHE A 105 6.33 -20.12 3.76
CA PHE A 105 5.54 -20.91 4.69
C PHE A 105 4.68 -21.94 3.94
N PHE A 106 3.94 -21.51 2.91
CA PHE A 106 3.12 -22.42 2.10
C PHE A 106 3.97 -23.45 1.34
N HIS A 107 5.13 -23.06 0.80
CA HIS A 107 6.02 -23.99 0.13
C HIS A 107 6.51 -25.10 1.08
N LYS A 108 6.96 -24.74 2.30
CA LYS A 108 7.42 -25.70 3.30
C LYS A 108 6.29 -26.62 3.77
N LYS A 109 5.10 -26.06 4.05
CA LYS A 109 3.91 -26.83 4.47
C LYS A 109 3.50 -27.86 3.40
N ASN A 110 3.39 -27.44 2.14
CA ASN A 110 3.05 -28.32 1.03
C ASN A 110 4.14 -29.37 0.76
N GLY A 111 5.41 -29.03 0.99
CA GLY A 111 6.52 -29.98 0.95
C GLY A 111 6.38 -31.08 2.02
N ALA A 112 6.06 -30.70 3.25
CA ALA A 112 5.86 -31.64 4.36
C ALA A 112 4.66 -32.57 4.11
N GLU A 113 3.53 -32.05 3.61
CA GLU A 113 2.37 -32.88 3.24
C GLU A 113 2.69 -33.90 2.15
N ARG A 114 3.42 -33.49 1.10
CA ARG A 114 3.86 -34.41 0.03
C ARG A 114 4.76 -35.51 0.57
N ARG A 115 5.70 -35.18 1.48
CA ARG A 115 6.55 -36.17 2.14
C ARG A 115 5.72 -37.14 3.00
N LYS A 116 4.75 -36.64 3.78
CA LYS A 116 3.85 -37.46 4.58
C LYS A 116 3.07 -38.47 3.73
N LYS A 117 2.43 -37.99 2.64
CA LYS A 117 1.70 -38.85 1.69
C LYS A 117 2.60 -39.92 1.07
N ARG A 118 3.84 -39.56 0.72
CA ARG A 118 4.81 -40.53 0.18
C ARG A 118 5.18 -41.60 1.19
N LEU A 119 5.40 -41.24 2.45
CA LEU A 119 5.70 -42.19 3.53
C LEU A 119 4.50 -43.09 3.83
N GLU A 120 3.27 -42.56 3.83
CA GLU A 120 2.04 -43.35 3.97
C GLU A 120 1.87 -44.34 2.82
N TYR A 121 2.14 -43.91 1.58
CA TYR A 121 2.12 -44.80 0.42
C TYR A 121 3.17 -45.92 0.55
N ILE A 122 4.41 -45.59 0.89
CA ILE A 122 5.47 -46.57 1.11
C ILE A 122 5.05 -47.56 2.20
N ARG A 123 4.57 -47.08 3.35
CA ARG A 123 4.11 -47.94 4.45
C ARG A 123 2.94 -48.86 4.07
N LYS A 124 2.13 -48.47 3.08
CA LYS A 124 0.94 -49.23 2.66
C LYS A 124 1.25 -50.28 1.58
N TYR A 125 2.26 -50.05 0.76
CA TYR A 125 2.51 -50.83 -0.47
C TYR A 125 3.93 -51.39 -0.60
N THR A 126 4.78 -51.19 0.41
CA THR A 126 6.11 -51.79 0.56
C THR A 126 6.17 -52.45 1.92
#